data_AF-A0A1J1HT17-F1
#
_entry.id   AF-A0A1J1HT17-F1
#
_cell.length_a   1.000
_cell.length_b   1.000
_cell.length_c   1.000
_cell.angle_alpha   90.00
_cell.angle_beta   90.00
_cell.angle_gamma   90.00
#
_symmetry.space_group_name_H-M   'P 1'
#
loop_
_entity.id
_entity.type
_entity.pdbx_description
1 polymer ?
#
loop_
_entity_poly.entity_id
_entity_poly.type
_entity_poly.pdbx_seq_one_letter_code
_entity_poly.pdbx_strand_id
1 'polypeptide(L)'
;MANSDWRQTILDRLRERNKCEGGFHEVILHNHRILERSHQLKSENLTLSVENEKLRSGLGFGDSASAARVQALEKKLLDKQEELTDMHKRKGDNQQMIIDLNIKVSELQKQLELKNNSLTDQIKNNHSLKAEVQMLTNSIHELKELNTTLRDEHTALHLLHCSLEEKLRKTQTENSQLVERVMKFKAKDAEKMNEENETFLRFGSLFSRKKNDAMKRELAEAARESSVRRSSSPVSINERDDMFQGTLTGAGNVYFGDEIPNKVHINFDAHDGEVNAVRWSPVDRIVATGGSDRKVKLWDVGKGNSFESRGTLVGSNQAVNSLDFDSTGTLILGTSNDFASRVWSISDHRLRS
;
A
#
# COMPACT_ATOMS: atom_id res chain seq x y z
N MET A 1 -8.16 42.94 16.74
CA MET A 1 -9.43 42.29 17.12
C MET A 1 -9.26 41.41 18.38
N ALA A 2 -8.71 41.92 19.48
CA ALA A 2 -8.39 41.12 20.68
C ALA A 2 -9.20 41.53 21.94
N ASN A 3 -10.20 42.40 21.80
CA ASN A 3 -10.89 43.05 22.93
C ASN A 3 -12.23 42.40 23.31
N SER A 4 -12.58 41.27 22.68
CA SER A 4 -13.85 40.56 22.88
C SER A 4 -13.73 39.30 23.75
N ASP A 5 -12.50 38.81 23.96
CA ASP A 5 -12.26 37.47 24.51
C ASP A 5 -12.47 37.40 26.03
N TRP A 6 -11.93 38.40 26.75
CA TRP A 6 -12.05 38.47 28.21
C TRP A 6 -13.49 38.75 28.68
N ARG A 7 -14.26 39.56 27.93
CA ARG A 7 -15.67 39.84 28.24
C ARG A 7 -16.52 38.58 28.13
N GLN A 8 -16.28 37.79 27.08
CA GLN A 8 -17.00 36.54 26.86
C GLN A 8 -16.65 35.51 27.94
N THR A 9 -15.37 35.42 28.31
CA THR A 9 -14.92 34.53 29.38
C THR A 9 -15.55 34.88 30.74
N ILE A 10 -15.67 36.17 31.07
CA ILE A 10 -16.33 36.60 32.31
C ILE A 10 -17.83 36.28 32.28
N LEU A 11 -18.50 36.50 31.15
CA LEU A 11 -19.93 36.19 30.99
C LEU A 11 -20.19 34.69 31.13
N ASP A 12 -19.34 33.83 30.56
CA ASP A 12 -19.48 32.38 30.66
C ASP A 12 -19.23 31.91 32.10
N ARG A 13 -18.22 32.45 32.79
CA ARG A 13 -17.99 32.19 34.23
C ARG A 13 -19.15 32.62 35.11
N LEU A 14 -19.76 33.78 34.83
CA LEU A 14 -20.93 34.26 35.57
C LEU A 14 -22.17 33.40 35.31
N ARG A 15 -22.37 32.93 34.07
CA ARG A 15 -23.45 32.00 33.72
C ARG A 15 -23.27 30.66 34.41
N GLU A 16 -22.06 30.14 34.44
CA GLU A 16 -21.73 28.88 35.10
C GLU A 16 -21.89 28.97 36.62
N ARG A 17 -21.40 30.06 37.23
CA ARG A 17 -21.66 30.37 38.64
C ARG A 17 -23.16 30.44 38.93
N ASN A 18 -23.93 31.20 38.15
CA ASN A 18 -25.37 31.34 38.38
C ASN A 18 -26.13 30.00 38.17
N LYS A 19 -25.64 29.12 37.29
CA LYS A 19 -26.18 27.77 37.09
C LYS A 19 -25.90 26.86 38.31
N CYS A 20 -24.74 27.02 38.95
CA CYS A 20 -24.39 26.30 40.17
C CYS A 20 -25.05 26.87 41.44
N GLU A 21 -25.16 28.19 41.54
CA GLU A 21 -25.60 28.89 42.76
C GLU A 21 -27.11 29.21 42.78
N GLY A 22 -27.79 29.17 41.63
CA GLY A 22 -29.22 29.49 41.52
C GLY A 22 -30.14 28.54 42.29
N GLY A 23 -29.71 27.29 42.50
CA GLY A 23 -30.51 26.28 43.21
C GLY A 23 -30.68 26.56 44.72
N PHE A 24 -29.86 27.44 45.30
CA PHE A 24 -29.92 27.74 46.73
C PHE A 24 -30.88 28.87 47.09
N HIS A 25 -31.39 29.63 46.11
CA HIS A 25 -32.26 30.78 46.39
C HIS A 25 -33.56 30.37 47.09
N GLU A 26 -34.22 29.31 46.60
CA GLU A 26 -35.43 28.79 47.22
C GLU A 26 -35.17 28.20 48.62
N VAL A 27 -34.03 27.52 48.79
CA VAL A 27 -33.61 26.96 50.08
C VAL A 27 -33.35 28.05 51.11
N ILE A 28 -32.71 29.15 50.71
CA ILE A 28 -32.44 30.31 51.58
C ILE A 28 -33.76 30.99 51.98
N LEU A 29 -34.67 31.23 51.03
CA LEU A 29 -35.98 31.81 51.31
C LEU A 29 -36.85 30.92 52.21
N HIS A 30 -36.76 29.60 52.03
CA HIS A 30 -37.48 28.64 52.87
C HIS A 30 -36.92 28.63 54.31
N ASN A 31 -35.59 28.60 54.47
CA ASN A 31 -34.94 28.70 55.78
C ASN A 31 -35.28 30.00 56.50
N HIS A 32 -35.32 31.13 55.78
CA HIS A 32 -35.71 32.41 56.36
C HIS A 32 -37.14 32.38 56.93
N ARG A 33 -38.10 31.84 56.16
CA ARG A 33 -39.50 31.65 56.61
C ARG A 33 -39.62 30.73 57.82
N ILE A 34 -38.84 29.64 57.88
CA ILE A 34 -38.80 28.75 59.05
C ILE A 34 -38.28 29.50 60.28
N LEU A 35 -37.23 30.31 60.10
CA LEU A 35 -36.62 31.07 61.19
C LEU A 35 -37.61 32.09 61.76
N GLU A 36 -38.28 32.87 60.88
CA GLU A 36 -39.32 33.81 61.28
C GLU A 36 -40.46 33.12 62.04
N ARG A 37 -40.94 31.98 61.54
CA ARG A 37 -42.00 31.22 62.20
C ARG A 37 -41.56 30.63 63.54
N SER A 38 -40.30 30.23 63.68
CA SER A 38 -39.72 29.80 64.96
C SER A 38 -39.66 30.95 65.97
N HIS A 39 -39.24 32.13 65.52
CA HIS A 39 -39.24 33.34 66.36
C HIS A 39 -40.65 33.72 66.81
N GLN A 40 -41.63 33.67 65.89
CA GLN A 40 -43.03 33.96 66.19
C GLN A 40 -43.58 33.02 67.26
N LEU A 41 -43.41 31.70 67.07
CA LEU A 41 -43.84 30.68 68.03
C LEU A 41 -43.15 30.80 69.38
N LYS A 42 -41.86 31.15 69.43
CA LYS A 42 -41.17 31.43 70.70
C LYS A 42 -41.77 32.63 71.42
N SER A 43 -42.12 33.69 70.69
CA SER A 43 -42.77 34.86 71.30
C SER A 43 -44.16 34.53 71.83
N GLU A 44 -44.94 33.74 71.08
CA GLU A 44 -46.27 33.28 71.50
C GLU A 44 -46.17 32.40 72.75
N ASN A 45 -45.21 31.46 72.79
CA ASN A 45 -44.99 30.62 73.97
C ASN A 45 -44.59 31.45 75.21
N LEU A 46 -43.77 32.48 75.02
CA LEU A 46 -43.40 33.38 76.11
C LEU A 46 -44.63 34.15 76.62
N THR A 47 -45.48 34.65 75.72
CA THR A 47 -46.72 35.33 76.12
C THR A 47 -47.69 34.40 76.85
N LEU A 48 -47.86 33.17 76.37
CA LEU A 48 -48.69 32.14 77.01
C LEU A 48 -48.12 31.70 78.37
N SER A 49 -46.80 31.67 78.52
CA SER A 49 -46.15 31.38 79.80
C SER A 49 -46.42 32.49 80.82
N VAL A 50 -46.30 33.76 80.42
CA VAL A 50 -46.61 34.91 81.28
C VAL A 50 -48.10 34.96 81.63
N GLU A 51 -48.99 34.64 80.69
CA GLU A 51 -50.43 34.55 80.95
C GLU A 51 -50.77 33.40 81.91
N ASN A 52 -50.12 32.24 81.77
CA ASN A 52 -50.27 31.12 82.71
C ASN A 52 -49.76 31.49 84.11
N GLU A 53 -48.65 32.20 84.22
CA GLU A 53 -48.11 32.67 85.50
C GLU A 53 -49.04 33.69 86.17
N LYS A 54 -49.65 34.60 85.38
CA LYS A 54 -50.70 35.52 85.85
C LYS A 54 -51.94 34.78 86.33
N LEU A 55 -52.42 33.79 85.57
CA LEU A 55 -53.56 32.96 85.97
C LEU A 55 -53.25 32.14 87.23
N ARG A 56 -52.01 31.65 87.40
CA ARG A 56 -51.55 30.99 88.62
C ARG A 56 -51.50 31.95 89.82
N SER A 57 -51.12 33.21 89.61
CA SER A 57 -51.08 34.23 90.67
C SER A 57 -52.46 34.79 91.06
N GLY A 58 -53.50 34.58 90.25
CA GLY A 58 -54.84 35.14 90.42
C GLY A 58 -55.88 34.22 91.07
N LEU A 59 -55.50 33.05 91.61
CA LEU A 59 -56.48 32.07 92.12
C LEU A 59 -56.90 32.35 93.57
N GLY A 60 -57.87 33.25 93.73
CA GLY A 60 -58.74 33.37 94.91
C GLY A 60 -60.16 32.90 94.60
N PHE A 61 -60.62 31.88 95.34
CA PHE A 61 -61.98 31.37 95.59
C PHE A 61 -63.10 31.58 94.54
N GLY A 62 -63.69 30.45 94.07
CA GLY A 62 -64.96 30.41 93.35
C GLY A 62 -65.31 29.00 92.83
N ASP A 63 -66.14 28.28 93.59
CA ASP A 63 -66.55 26.89 93.38
C ASP A 63 -67.57 26.77 92.22
N SER A 64 -67.54 25.64 91.50
CA SER A 64 -68.31 25.30 90.26
C SER A 64 -67.83 25.88 88.92
N ALA A 65 -67.60 27.19 88.75
CA ALA A 65 -67.11 27.74 87.47
C ALA A 65 -65.64 27.37 87.16
N SER A 66 -64.85 27.15 88.22
CA SER A 66 -63.47 26.67 88.16
C SER A 66 -63.39 25.22 87.69
N ALA A 67 -64.29 24.35 88.16
CA ALA A 67 -64.33 22.93 87.78
C ALA A 67 -64.64 22.73 86.28
N ALA A 68 -65.61 23.48 85.74
CA ALA A 68 -65.92 23.45 84.30
C ALA A 68 -64.75 23.97 83.44
N ARG A 69 -64.02 24.99 83.94
CA ARG A 69 -62.84 25.53 83.28
C ARG A 69 -61.66 24.55 83.33
N VAL A 70 -61.49 23.83 84.44
CA VAL A 70 -60.51 22.74 84.57
C VAL A 70 -60.83 21.60 83.61
N GLN A 71 -62.08 21.13 83.54
CA GLN A 71 -62.48 20.11 82.56
C GLN A 71 -62.27 20.55 81.10
N ALA A 72 -62.56 21.82 80.77
CA ALA A 72 -62.30 22.34 79.43
C ALA A 72 -60.80 22.42 79.09
N LEU A 73 -59.96 22.70 80.07
CA LEU A 73 -58.50 22.69 79.91
C LEU A 73 -57.96 21.26 79.80
N GLU A 74 -58.48 20.31 80.57
CA GLU A 74 -58.14 18.88 80.47
C GLU A 74 -58.49 18.30 79.09
N LYS A 75 -59.67 18.65 78.56
CA LYS A 75 -60.05 18.28 77.19
C LYS A 75 -59.09 18.85 76.16
N LYS A 76 -58.77 20.15 76.24
CA LYS A 76 -57.79 20.78 75.33
C LYS A 76 -56.41 20.16 75.46
N LEU A 77 -56.00 19.76 76.66
CA LEU A 77 -54.74 19.06 76.88
C LEU A 77 -54.75 17.71 76.15
N LEU A 78 -55.85 16.96 76.23
CA LEU A 78 -56.01 15.69 75.54
C LEU A 78 -55.98 15.85 74.02
N ASP A 79 -56.74 16.83 73.48
CA ASP A 79 -56.76 17.14 72.05
C ASP A 79 -55.36 17.52 71.55
N LYS A 80 -54.59 18.28 72.34
CA LYS A 80 -53.20 18.64 72.01
C LYS A 80 -52.24 17.46 72.12
N GLN A 81 -52.47 16.53 73.05
CA GLN A 81 -51.71 15.29 73.15
C GLN A 81 -51.93 14.42 71.90
N GLU A 82 -53.17 14.32 71.43
CA GLU A 82 -53.54 13.59 70.21
C GLU A 82 -52.90 14.21 68.97
N GLU A 83 -53.03 15.54 68.79
CA GLU A 83 -52.35 16.28 67.72
C GLU A 83 -50.82 16.05 67.74
N LEU A 84 -50.20 16.04 68.91
CA LEU A 84 -48.75 15.78 69.06
C LEU A 84 -48.40 14.36 68.60
N THR A 85 -49.19 13.36 68.98
CA THR A 85 -48.96 11.97 68.56
C THR A 85 -49.10 11.79 67.05
N ASP A 86 -50.09 12.42 66.44
CA ASP A 86 -50.27 12.44 64.97
C ASP A 86 -49.10 13.12 64.26
N MET A 87 -48.61 14.23 64.81
CA MET A 87 -47.44 14.93 64.29
C MET A 87 -46.17 14.06 64.37
N HIS A 88 -45.98 13.33 65.47
CA HIS A 88 -44.86 12.38 65.59
C HIS A 88 -44.96 11.23 64.59
N LYS A 89 -46.16 10.69 64.37
CA LYS A 89 -46.40 9.66 63.36
C LYS A 89 -46.06 10.15 61.95
N ARG A 90 -46.62 11.31 61.55
CA ARG A 90 -46.31 11.93 60.25
C ARG A 90 -44.83 12.25 60.08
N LYS A 91 -44.15 12.68 61.15
CA LYS A 91 -42.71 12.91 61.14
C LYS A 91 -41.94 11.61 60.86
N GLY A 92 -42.34 10.50 61.49
CA GLY A 92 -41.77 9.18 61.24
C GLY A 92 -41.97 8.72 59.79
N ASP A 93 -43.19 8.84 59.27
CA ASP A 93 -43.52 8.50 57.88
C ASP A 93 -42.69 9.33 56.88
N ASN A 94 -42.57 10.65 57.12
CA ASN A 94 -41.73 11.53 56.30
C ASN A 94 -40.25 11.17 56.39
N GLN A 95 -39.75 10.78 57.57
CA GLN A 95 -38.37 10.32 57.72
C GLN A 95 -38.11 9.03 56.94
N GLN A 96 -39.05 8.09 56.97
CA GLN A 96 -38.93 6.86 56.17
C GLN A 96 -38.95 7.18 54.67
N MET A 97 -39.84 8.07 54.22
CA MET A 97 -39.90 8.49 52.82
C MET A 97 -38.59 9.14 52.35
N ILE A 98 -37.94 9.94 53.20
CA ILE A 98 -36.63 10.53 52.90
C ILE A 98 -35.57 9.44 52.74
N ILE A 99 -35.57 8.42 53.59
CA ILE A 99 -34.62 7.30 53.49
C ILE A 99 -34.83 6.55 52.18
N ASP A 100 -36.07 6.21 51.84
CA ASP A 100 -36.40 5.47 50.62
C ASP A 100 -36.03 6.27 49.36
N LEU A 101 -36.28 7.58 49.36
CA LEU A 101 -35.87 8.48 48.28
C LEU A 101 -34.34 8.55 48.16
N ASN A 102 -33.61 8.63 49.26
CA ASN A 102 -32.14 8.64 49.24
C ASN A 102 -31.57 7.34 48.67
N ILE A 103 -32.15 6.18 49.02
CA ILE A 103 -31.77 4.89 48.43
C ILE A 103 -32.03 4.91 46.93
N LYS A 104 -33.20 5.42 46.50
CA LYS A 104 -33.55 5.48 45.09
C LYS A 104 -32.62 6.41 44.29
N VAL A 105 -32.27 7.56 44.86
CA VAL A 105 -31.30 8.50 44.26
C VAL A 105 -29.93 7.86 44.13
N SER A 106 -29.44 7.17 45.17
CA SER A 106 -28.16 6.44 45.13
C SER A 106 -28.13 5.38 44.03
N GLU A 107 -29.20 4.60 43.89
CA GLU A 107 -29.30 3.58 42.83
C GLU A 107 -29.31 4.23 41.44
N LEU A 108 -30.08 5.30 41.24
CA LEU A 108 -30.10 6.04 39.97
C LEU A 108 -28.74 6.67 39.64
N GLN A 109 -28.02 7.18 40.64
CA GLN A 109 -26.67 7.71 40.47
C GLN A 109 -25.71 6.61 40.00
N LYS A 110 -25.76 5.42 40.60
CA LYS A 110 -24.95 4.28 40.19
C LYS A 110 -25.26 3.83 38.76
N GLN A 111 -26.53 3.78 38.38
CA GLN A 111 -26.93 3.45 37.01
C GLN A 111 -26.44 4.49 36.01
N LEU A 112 -26.52 5.78 36.37
CA LEU A 112 -26.03 6.87 35.54
C LEU A 112 -24.51 6.80 35.35
N GLU A 113 -23.76 6.47 36.41
CA GLU A 113 -22.31 6.25 36.34
C GLU A 113 -21.95 5.09 35.41
N LEU A 114 -22.63 3.94 35.53
CA LEU A 114 -22.42 2.79 34.64
C LEU A 114 -22.73 3.14 33.17
N LYS A 115 -23.80 3.89 32.93
CA LYS A 115 -24.17 4.35 31.59
C LYS A 115 -23.16 5.35 31.03
N ASN A 116 -22.62 6.25 31.87
CA ASN A 116 -21.57 7.18 31.47
C ASN A 116 -20.29 6.44 31.09
N ASN A 117 -19.85 5.47 31.89
CA ASN A 117 -18.67 4.67 31.58
C ASN A 117 -18.84 3.93 30.24
N SER A 118 -19.98 3.25 30.06
CA SER A 118 -20.32 2.58 28.81
C SER A 118 -20.34 3.53 27.60
N LEU A 119 -20.90 4.73 27.77
CA LEU A 119 -20.90 5.77 26.73
C LEU A 119 -19.47 6.21 26.39
N THR A 120 -18.59 6.40 27.39
CA THR A 120 -17.20 6.78 27.14
C THR A 120 -16.44 5.72 26.36
N ASP A 121 -16.68 4.43 26.62
CA ASP A 121 -16.05 3.34 25.88
C ASP A 121 -16.57 3.26 24.45
N GLN A 122 -17.87 3.47 24.24
CA GLN A 122 -18.45 3.55 22.90
C GLN A 122 -17.93 4.75 22.10
N ILE A 123 -17.66 5.88 22.76
CA ILE A 123 -17.03 7.06 22.12
C ILE A 123 -15.60 6.73 21.67
N LYS A 124 -14.80 6.08 22.52
CA LYS A 124 -13.44 5.64 22.16
C LYS A 124 -13.46 4.68 20.98
N ASN A 125 -14.37 3.69 21.00
CA ASN A 125 -14.53 2.73 19.91
C ASN A 125 -14.93 3.43 18.60
N ASN A 126 -15.89 4.37 18.65
CA ASN A 126 -16.26 5.18 17.49
C ASN A 126 -15.09 6.01 16.95
N HIS A 127 -14.25 6.56 17.83
CA HIS A 127 -13.06 7.31 17.41
C HIS A 127 -12.05 6.40 16.71
N SER A 128 -11.79 5.20 17.24
CA SER A 128 -10.92 4.20 16.62
C SER A 128 -11.43 3.78 15.24
N LEU A 129 -12.72 3.44 15.13
CA LEU A 129 -13.35 3.06 13.86
C LEU A 129 -13.31 4.20 12.83
N LYS A 130 -13.51 5.45 13.25
CA LYS A 130 -13.37 6.61 12.36
C LYS A 130 -11.94 6.79 11.86
N ALA A 131 -10.94 6.56 12.70
CA ALA A 131 -9.53 6.61 12.29
C ALA A 131 -9.21 5.51 11.27
N GLU A 132 -9.71 4.29 11.47
CA GLU A 132 -9.55 3.19 10.53
C GLU A 132 -10.22 3.47 9.18
N VAL A 133 -11.46 3.99 9.19
CA VAL A 133 -12.16 4.41 7.96
C VAL A 133 -11.38 5.49 7.22
N GLN A 134 -10.79 6.46 7.93
CA GLN A 134 -9.97 7.50 7.31
C GLN A 134 -8.71 6.91 6.65
N MET A 135 -8.02 5.99 7.33
CA MET A 135 -6.85 5.30 6.79
C MET A 135 -7.19 4.52 5.51
N LEU A 136 -8.28 3.75 5.54
CA LEU A 136 -8.75 3.00 4.37
C LEU A 136 -9.17 3.93 3.22
N THR A 137 -9.80 5.06 3.53
CA THR A 137 -10.18 6.06 2.52
C THR A 137 -8.94 6.65 1.83
N ASN A 138 -7.90 6.98 2.60
CA ASN A 138 -6.63 7.46 2.04
C ASN A 138 -5.97 6.39 1.17
N SER A 139 -5.92 5.14 1.62
CA SER A 139 -5.37 4.03 0.82
C SER A 139 -6.14 3.81 -0.49
N ILE A 140 -7.47 3.90 -0.47
CA ILE A 140 -8.29 3.83 -1.69
C ILE A 140 -7.98 4.99 -2.63
N HIS A 141 -7.72 6.18 -2.10
CA HIS A 141 -7.35 7.34 -2.90
C HIS A 141 -5.99 7.14 -3.59
N GLU A 142 -4.96 6.72 -2.84
CA GLU A 142 -3.64 6.39 -3.37
C GLU A 142 -3.71 5.30 -4.45
N LEU A 143 -4.48 4.23 -4.22
CA LEU A 143 -4.68 3.17 -5.20
C LEU A 143 -5.38 3.67 -6.47
N LYS A 144 -6.30 4.62 -6.36
CA LYS A 144 -6.96 5.24 -7.53
C LYS A 144 -5.97 6.09 -8.31
N GLU A 145 -5.14 6.88 -7.64
CA GLU A 145 -4.09 7.67 -8.29
C GLU A 145 -3.09 6.78 -9.02
N LEU A 146 -2.60 5.72 -8.37
CA LEU A 146 -1.71 4.75 -9.00
C LEU A 146 -2.36 4.06 -10.20
N ASN A 147 -3.66 3.75 -10.12
CA ASN A 147 -4.36 3.16 -11.25
C ASN A 147 -4.49 4.14 -12.42
N THR A 148 -4.64 5.44 -12.16
CA THR A 148 -4.63 6.45 -13.22
C THR A 148 -3.26 6.56 -13.89
N THR A 149 -2.17 6.60 -13.11
CA THR A 149 -0.81 6.67 -13.69
C THR A 149 -0.49 5.43 -14.52
N LEU A 150 -0.87 4.24 -14.06
CA LEU A 150 -0.69 3.00 -14.82
C LEU A 150 -1.46 3.00 -16.14
N ARG A 151 -2.68 3.57 -16.18
CA ARG A 151 -3.42 3.71 -17.44
C ARG A 151 -2.73 4.67 -18.39
N ASP A 152 -2.21 5.78 -17.89
CA ASP A 152 -1.50 6.76 -18.70
C ASP A 152 -0.22 6.15 -19.29
N GLU A 153 0.58 5.45 -18.48
CA GLU A 153 1.75 4.69 -18.93
C GLU A 153 1.40 3.63 -19.98
N HIS A 154 0.32 2.87 -19.75
CA HIS A 154 -0.15 1.89 -20.71
C HIS A 154 -0.50 2.55 -22.06
N THR A 155 -1.20 3.69 -22.04
CA THR A 155 -1.55 4.41 -23.28
C THR A 155 -0.30 4.93 -24.00
N ALA A 156 0.69 5.45 -23.27
CA ALA A 156 1.95 5.91 -23.84
C ALA A 156 2.74 4.76 -24.49
N LEU A 157 2.85 3.61 -23.79
CA LEU A 157 3.50 2.42 -24.33
C LEU A 157 2.78 1.89 -25.57
N HIS A 158 1.45 1.90 -25.57
CA HIS A 158 0.67 1.49 -26.73
C HIS A 158 0.94 2.38 -27.96
N LEU A 159 0.98 3.70 -27.79
CA LEU A 159 1.32 4.64 -28.86
C LEU A 159 2.74 4.41 -29.39
N LEU A 160 3.72 4.20 -28.49
CA LEU A 160 5.09 3.88 -28.87
C LEU A 160 5.19 2.57 -29.63
N HIS A 161 4.46 1.54 -29.18
CA HIS A 161 4.41 0.24 -29.86
C HIS A 161 3.87 0.39 -31.29
N CYS A 162 2.72 1.05 -31.47
CA CYS A 162 2.17 1.29 -32.81
C CYS A 162 3.14 2.08 -33.71
N SER A 163 3.84 3.07 -33.16
CA SER A 163 4.86 3.83 -33.90
C SER A 163 6.04 2.95 -34.34
N LEU A 164 6.50 2.05 -33.47
CA LEU A 164 7.58 1.11 -33.78
C LEU A 164 7.15 0.06 -34.80
N GLU A 165 5.93 -0.46 -34.71
CA GLU A 165 5.35 -1.36 -35.72
C GLU A 165 5.30 -0.70 -37.09
N GLU A 166 4.91 0.57 -37.16
CA GLU A 166 4.90 1.31 -38.43
C GLU A 166 6.31 1.48 -39.02
N LYS A 167 7.31 1.79 -38.17
CA LYS A 167 8.72 1.86 -38.59
C LYS A 167 9.23 0.51 -39.07
N LEU A 168 8.92 -0.58 -38.37
CA LEU A 168 9.28 -1.93 -38.78
C LEU A 168 8.67 -2.28 -40.13
N ARG A 169 7.39 -1.93 -40.34
CA ARG A 169 6.73 -2.16 -41.63
C ARG A 169 7.43 -1.39 -42.76
N LYS A 170 7.81 -0.12 -42.52
CA LYS A 170 8.55 0.69 -43.50
C LYS A 170 9.90 0.06 -43.85
N THR A 171 10.70 -0.31 -42.85
CA THR A 171 12.01 -0.92 -43.11
C THR A 171 11.90 -2.28 -43.81
N GLN A 172 10.88 -3.07 -43.49
CA GLN A 172 10.59 -4.30 -44.23
C GLN A 172 10.27 -4.03 -45.70
N THR A 173 9.42 -3.04 -45.99
CA THR A 173 9.10 -2.68 -47.38
C THR A 173 10.31 -2.18 -48.15
N GLU A 174 11.16 -1.35 -47.53
CA GLU A 174 12.41 -0.87 -48.13
C GLU A 174 13.38 -2.03 -48.42
N ASN A 175 13.52 -2.97 -47.49
CA ASN A 175 14.36 -4.14 -47.68
C ASN A 175 13.84 -5.03 -48.83
N SER A 176 12.52 -5.27 -48.91
CA SER A 176 11.91 -5.99 -50.04
C SER A 176 12.21 -5.32 -51.39
N GLN A 177 12.11 -3.99 -51.46
CA GLN A 177 12.43 -3.24 -52.68
C GLN A 177 13.92 -3.33 -53.05
N LEU A 178 14.82 -3.29 -52.07
CA LEU A 178 16.26 -3.46 -52.28
C LEU A 178 16.57 -4.86 -52.82
N VAL A 179 16.00 -5.90 -52.22
CA VAL A 179 16.14 -7.29 -52.70
C VAL A 179 15.63 -7.42 -54.14
N GLU A 180 14.46 -6.86 -54.45
CA GLU A 180 13.92 -6.87 -55.81
C GLU A 180 14.87 -6.19 -56.81
N ARG A 181 15.44 -5.04 -56.43
CA ARG A 181 16.42 -4.32 -57.27
C ARG A 181 17.69 -5.14 -57.49
N VAL A 182 18.22 -5.79 -56.45
CA VAL A 182 19.39 -6.67 -56.55
C VAL A 182 19.10 -7.86 -57.48
N MET A 183 17.92 -8.47 -57.37
CA MET A 183 17.50 -9.55 -58.27
C MET A 183 17.44 -9.09 -59.72
N LYS A 184 16.87 -7.91 -60.00
CA LYS A 184 16.86 -7.32 -61.35
C LYS A 184 18.26 -7.11 -61.92
N PHE A 185 19.20 -6.60 -61.10
CA PHE A 185 20.59 -6.44 -61.53
C PHE A 185 21.27 -7.78 -61.80
N LYS A 186 21.10 -8.77 -60.92
CA LYS A 186 21.65 -10.12 -61.12
C LYS A 186 21.08 -10.81 -62.36
N ALA A 187 19.78 -10.66 -62.61
CA ALA A 187 19.15 -11.21 -63.82
C ALA A 187 19.74 -10.58 -65.09
N LYS A 188 19.88 -9.25 -65.12
CA LYS A 188 20.51 -8.54 -66.24
C LYS A 188 21.97 -8.95 -66.46
N ASP A 189 22.73 -9.15 -65.38
CA ASP A 189 24.11 -9.61 -65.46
C ASP A 189 24.20 -11.06 -65.98
N ALA A 190 23.31 -11.94 -65.54
CA ALA A 190 23.20 -13.31 -66.06
C ALA A 190 22.79 -13.34 -67.54
N GLU A 191 21.87 -12.48 -67.99
CA GLU A 191 21.52 -12.31 -69.41
C GLU A 191 22.74 -11.88 -70.23
N LYS A 192 23.50 -10.89 -69.75
CA LYS A 192 24.72 -10.43 -70.41
C LYS A 192 25.77 -11.53 -70.50
N MET A 193 25.99 -12.29 -69.43
CA MET A 193 26.90 -13.44 -69.43
C MET A 193 26.45 -14.53 -70.41
N ASN A 194 25.14 -14.76 -70.54
CA ASN A 194 24.59 -15.68 -71.53
C ASN A 194 24.79 -15.16 -72.97
N GLU A 195 24.56 -13.87 -73.22
CA GLU A 195 24.85 -13.24 -74.52
C GLU A 195 26.34 -13.37 -74.88
N GLU A 196 27.25 -13.10 -73.94
CA GLU A 196 28.69 -13.27 -74.13
C GLU A 196 29.05 -14.75 -74.42
N ASN A 197 28.48 -15.69 -73.67
CA ASN A 197 28.67 -17.13 -73.94
C ASN A 197 28.14 -17.55 -75.32
N GLU A 198 26.97 -17.09 -75.74
CA GLU A 198 26.42 -17.36 -77.07
C GLU A 198 27.31 -16.77 -78.17
N THR A 199 27.83 -15.55 -77.99
CA THR A 199 28.78 -14.97 -78.95
C THR A 199 30.09 -15.74 -79.00
N PHE A 200 30.61 -16.18 -77.85
CA PHE A 200 31.81 -17.00 -77.76
C PHE A 200 31.62 -18.36 -78.44
N LEU A 201 30.49 -19.02 -78.21
CA LEU A 201 30.14 -20.28 -78.88
C LEU A 201 29.96 -20.07 -80.39
N ARG A 202 29.32 -18.98 -80.82
CA ARG A 202 29.16 -18.64 -82.23
C ARG A 202 30.51 -18.40 -82.90
N PHE A 203 31.38 -17.59 -82.31
CA PHE A 203 32.74 -17.37 -82.84
C PHE A 203 33.57 -18.64 -82.78
N GLY A 204 33.56 -19.37 -81.66
CA GLY A 204 34.22 -20.66 -81.49
C GLY A 204 33.77 -21.70 -82.52
N SER A 205 32.47 -21.74 -82.85
CA SER A 205 31.93 -22.60 -83.91
C SER A 205 32.38 -22.13 -85.31
N LEU A 206 32.49 -20.83 -85.55
CA LEU A 206 33.04 -20.27 -86.80
C LEU A 206 34.53 -20.58 -86.95
N PHE A 207 35.33 -20.45 -85.89
CA PHE A 207 36.74 -20.83 -85.89
C PHE A 207 36.92 -22.33 -86.03
N SER A 208 36.08 -23.13 -85.38
CA SER A 208 36.07 -24.60 -85.51
C SER A 208 35.62 -25.03 -86.90
N ARG A 209 34.64 -24.36 -87.51
CA ARG A 209 34.21 -24.60 -88.89
C ARG A 209 35.29 -24.20 -89.88
N LYS A 210 35.96 -23.06 -89.68
CA LYS A 210 37.11 -22.62 -90.48
C LYS A 210 38.30 -23.58 -90.35
N LYS A 211 38.55 -24.10 -89.15
CA LYS A 211 39.57 -25.13 -88.88
C LYS A 211 39.18 -26.48 -89.48
N ASN A 212 37.91 -26.90 -89.39
CA ASN A 212 37.42 -28.11 -90.05
C ASN A 212 37.41 -27.98 -91.57
N ASP A 213 37.14 -26.80 -92.13
CA ASP A 213 37.24 -26.54 -93.56
C ASP A 213 38.70 -26.49 -94.01
N ALA A 214 39.61 -25.94 -93.19
CA ALA A 214 41.05 -26.03 -93.42
C ALA A 214 41.56 -27.48 -93.32
N MET A 215 41.12 -28.23 -92.31
CA MET A 215 41.44 -29.64 -92.13
C MET A 215 40.77 -30.52 -93.21
N LYS A 216 39.60 -30.16 -93.74
CA LYS A 216 39.01 -30.80 -94.93
C LYS A 216 39.79 -30.46 -96.19
N ARG A 217 40.38 -29.27 -96.27
CA ARG A 217 41.28 -28.88 -97.37
C ARG A 217 42.60 -29.65 -97.27
N GLU A 218 43.20 -29.74 -96.08
CA GLU A 218 44.35 -30.59 -95.77
C GLU A 218 44.04 -32.09 -95.90
N LEU A 219 42.81 -32.54 -95.60
CA LEU A 219 42.37 -33.94 -95.79
C LEU A 219 42.06 -34.23 -97.26
N ALA A 220 41.65 -33.24 -98.06
CA ALA A 220 41.55 -33.37 -99.51
C ALA A 220 42.94 -33.37 -100.16
N GLU A 221 43.90 -32.69 -99.55
CA GLU A 221 45.31 -32.70 -99.91
C GLU A 221 45.97 -34.03 -99.48
N ALA A 222 45.65 -34.54 -98.29
CA ALA A 222 46.06 -35.83 -97.75
C ALA A 222 45.25 -37.02 -98.31
N ALA A 223 44.16 -36.80 -99.03
CA ALA A 223 43.48 -37.85 -99.80
C ALA A 223 44.26 -38.25 -101.07
N ARG A 224 45.42 -37.63 -101.33
CA ARG A 224 46.47 -38.18 -102.22
C ARG A 224 47.44 -39.12 -101.52
N GLU A 225 47.38 -39.27 -100.20
CA GLU A 225 48.18 -40.25 -99.44
C GLU A 225 47.27 -41.04 -98.48
N SER A 226 46.89 -42.23 -98.94
CA SER A 226 46.28 -43.33 -98.18
C SER A 226 47.00 -43.57 -96.84
N SER A 227 46.43 -44.08 -95.74
CA SER A 227 45.08 -44.48 -95.34
C SER A 227 45.18 -45.10 -93.92
N VAL A 228 44.22 -44.78 -93.01
CA VAL A 228 43.55 -45.71 -92.04
C VAL A 228 44.39 -46.24 -90.85
N ARG A 229 43.96 -46.29 -89.57
CA ARG A 229 42.76 -45.90 -88.77
C ARG A 229 43.07 -46.11 -87.26
N ARG A 230 42.50 -45.22 -86.41
CA ARG A 230 41.70 -45.40 -85.14
C ARG A 230 42.22 -46.35 -84.03
N SER A 231 42.02 -46.15 -82.73
CA SER A 231 40.83 -45.66 -81.98
C SER A 231 41.11 -45.39 -80.48
N SER A 232 40.27 -44.52 -79.89
CA SER A 232 39.63 -44.54 -78.54
C SER A 232 40.42 -44.32 -77.23
N SER A 233 40.20 -43.12 -76.65
CA SER A 233 39.72 -42.73 -75.29
C SER A 233 39.42 -43.80 -74.20
N PRO A 234 39.18 -43.42 -72.91
CA PRO A 234 39.70 -42.32 -72.05
C PRO A 234 39.98 -42.76 -70.57
N VAL A 235 40.28 -41.81 -69.67
CA VAL A 235 39.87 -41.71 -68.22
C VAL A 235 40.97 -41.53 -67.16
N SER A 236 40.87 -40.32 -66.57
CA SER A 236 41.03 -39.79 -65.20
C SER A 236 42.33 -39.87 -64.38
N ILE A 237 42.64 -38.64 -63.95
CA ILE A 237 43.74 -38.12 -63.17
C ILE A 237 43.47 -38.27 -61.68
N ASN A 238 44.55 -38.59 -60.98
CA ASN A 238 44.73 -38.65 -59.54
C ASN A 238 44.92 -37.25 -58.93
N GLU A 239 44.64 -37.16 -57.63
CA GLU A 239 45.33 -36.30 -56.64
C GLU A 239 45.06 -34.79 -56.70
N ARG A 240 44.38 -34.24 -55.67
CA ARG A 240 44.89 -33.74 -54.37
C ARG A 240 45.33 -32.29 -54.43
N ASP A 241 44.87 -31.58 -53.40
CA ASP A 241 45.54 -30.54 -52.62
C ASP A 241 46.17 -29.35 -53.35
N ASP A 242 45.61 -28.16 -53.19
CA ASP A 242 46.07 -27.26 -52.10
C ASP A 242 45.33 -25.91 -52.13
N MET A 243 44.70 -25.60 -50.99
CA MET A 243 44.91 -24.40 -50.18
C MET A 243 45.46 -23.13 -50.89
N PHE A 244 44.72 -22.00 -50.87
CA PHE A 244 45.09 -20.78 -50.12
C PHE A 244 44.05 -19.65 -50.19
N GLN A 245 43.97 -18.95 -49.05
CA GLN A 245 43.35 -17.68 -48.62
C GLN A 245 42.65 -16.72 -49.60
N GLY A 246 41.57 -16.10 -49.10
CA GLY A 246 41.00 -14.86 -49.60
C GLY A 246 40.10 -14.17 -48.59
N THR A 247 40.66 -13.22 -47.84
CA THR A 247 40.01 -12.27 -46.94
C THR A 247 38.98 -11.43 -47.69
N LEU A 248 37.73 -11.34 -47.20
CA LEU A 248 36.83 -10.24 -47.53
C LEU A 248 36.14 -9.71 -46.28
N THR A 249 36.60 -8.53 -45.92
CA THR A 249 36.06 -7.57 -44.96
C THR A 249 34.69 -7.02 -45.39
N GLY A 250 33.79 -6.84 -44.42
CA GLY A 250 32.83 -5.73 -44.45
C GLY A 250 31.35 -6.08 -44.56
N ALA A 251 30.71 -6.41 -43.43
CA ALA A 251 29.40 -5.90 -43.02
C ALA A 251 29.09 -6.47 -41.62
N GLY A 252 28.88 -5.59 -40.65
CA GLY A 252 28.73 -5.94 -39.24
C GLY A 252 27.43 -6.71 -38.97
N ASN A 253 27.55 -8.03 -38.86
CA ASN A 253 26.68 -8.84 -38.02
C ASN A 253 27.45 -9.14 -36.72
N VAL A 254 26.93 -8.68 -35.59
CA VAL A 254 27.44 -9.07 -34.27
C VAL A 254 26.94 -10.49 -34.02
N TYR A 255 27.71 -11.48 -34.46
CA TYR A 255 27.56 -12.85 -34.00
C TYR A 255 28.21 -12.93 -32.60
N PHE A 256 27.40 -13.22 -31.58
CA PHE A 256 27.93 -13.78 -30.33
C PHE A 256 28.58 -15.13 -30.69
N GLY A 257 29.83 -15.34 -30.24
CA GLY A 257 30.66 -16.47 -30.65
C GLY A 257 30.03 -17.85 -30.42
N ASP A 258 30.36 -18.75 -31.34
CA ASP A 258 29.89 -20.13 -31.54
C ASP A 258 30.33 -21.15 -30.46
N GLU A 259 30.19 -20.85 -29.18
CA GLU A 259 30.31 -21.90 -28.15
C GLU A 259 29.13 -21.82 -27.18
N ILE A 260 28.12 -22.67 -27.43
CA ILE A 260 27.05 -22.90 -26.45
C ILE A 260 27.73 -23.53 -25.22
N PRO A 261 27.70 -22.87 -24.04
CA PRO A 261 28.34 -23.41 -22.85
C PRO A 261 27.70 -24.75 -22.49
N ASN A 262 28.42 -25.86 -22.67
CA ASN A 262 27.91 -27.21 -22.38
C ASN A 262 28.33 -27.74 -21.00
N LYS A 263 29.17 -26.99 -20.28
CA LYS A 263 29.79 -27.41 -19.02
C LYS A 263 29.49 -26.41 -17.92
N VAL A 264 29.03 -26.92 -16.78
CA VAL A 264 28.89 -26.12 -15.56
C VAL A 264 30.27 -25.68 -15.09
N HIS A 265 30.48 -24.37 -14.99
CA HIS A 265 31.76 -23.80 -14.56
C HIS A 265 31.92 -23.75 -13.03
N ILE A 266 30.84 -23.45 -12.30
CA ILE A 266 30.82 -23.34 -10.84
C ILE A 266 29.48 -23.86 -10.33
N ASN A 267 29.49 -24.66 -9.27
CA ASN A 267 28.30 -25.13 -8.55
C ASN A 267 28.47 -24.82 -7.06
N PHE A 268 27.47 -24.23 -6.42
CA PHE A 268 27.52 -23.85 -5.00
C PHE A 268 26.12 -23.73 -4.41
N ASP A 269 26.02 -23.95 -3.10
CA ASP A 269 24.76 -23.84 -2.36
C ASP A 269 24.50 -22.39 -1.93
N ALA A 270 23.66 -21.71 -2.71
CA ALA A 270 23.37 -20.31 -2.47
C ALA A 270 22.46 -20.09 -1.25
N HIS A 271 21.39 -20.87 -1.10
CA HIS A 271 20.32 -20.64 -0.13
C HIS A 271 19.88 -21.95 0.54
N ASP A 272 19.28 -21.86 1.73
CA ASP A 272 18.74 -23.01 2.48
C ASP A 272 17.38 -23.50 1.92
N GLY A 273 17.15 -23.31 0.62
CA GLY A 273 15.90 -23.57 -0.09
C GLY A 273 15.99 -23.19 -1.56
N GLU A 274 14.85 -23.18 -2.26
CA GLU A 274 14.79 -22.84 -3.69
C GLU A 274 15.39 -21.45 -3.97
N VAL A 275 16.19 -21.37 -5.03
CA VAL A 275 16.72 -20.10 -5.56
C VAL A 275 15.76 -19.63 -6.64
N ASN A 276 15.01 -18.56 -6.35
CA ASN A 276 13.92 -18.10 -7.22
C ASN A 276 14.38 -16.98 -8.15
N ALA A 277 15.43 -16.25 -7.78
CA ALA A 277 15.93 -15.11 -8.55
C ALA A 277 17.47 -15.07 -8.60
N VAL A 278 18.00 -14.66 -9.75
CA VAL A 278 19.43 -14.39 -9.94
C VAL A 278 19.63 -13.19 -10.86
N ARG A 279 20.53 -12.28 -10.47
CA ARG A 279 20.93 -11.14 -11.29
C ARG A 279 22.40 -10.82 -11.17
N TRP A 280 22.98 -10.41 -12.29
CA TRP A 280 24.30 -9.80 -12.34
C TRP A 280 24.21 -8.30 -12.14
N SER A 281 25.15 -7.74 -11.39
CA SER A 281 25.34 -6.29 -11.35
C SER A 281 25.77 -5.79 -12.73
N PRO A 282 25.23 -4.66 -13.22
CA PRO A 282 25.64 -4.06 -14.48
C PRO A 282 27.00 -3.35 -14.41
N VAL A 283 27.49 -3.07 -13.19
CA VAL A 283 28.71 -2.27 -12.96
C VAL A 283 29.84 -3.12 -12.40
N ASP A 284 29.54 -3.95 -11.41
CA ASP A 284 30.53 -4.75 -10.69
C ASP A 284 30.40 -6.25 -11.00
N ARG A 285 31.40 -7.03 -10.64
CA ARG A 285 31.42 -8.50 -10.81
C ARG A 285 30.65 -9.25 -9.73
N ILE A 286 29.50 -8.68 -9.33
CA ILE A 286 28.67 -9.17 -8.23
C ILE A 286 27.45 -9.90 -8.82
N VAL A 287 27.13 -11.05 -8.24
CA VAL A 287 25.87 -11.75 -8.46
C VAL A 287 25.00 -11.61 -7.22
N ALA A 288 23.74 -11.24 -7.40
CA ALA A 288 22.72 -11.31 -6.36
C ALA A 288 21.82 -12.51 -6.60
N THR A 289 21.56 -13.28 -5.54
CA THR A 289 20.61 -14.40 -5.55
C THR A 289 19.53 -14.18 -4.50
N GLY A 290 18.28 -14.51 -4.85
CA GLY A 290 17.12 -14.42 -3.96
C GLY A 290 16.52 -15.80 -3.77
N GLY A 291 16.22 -16.14 -2.51
CA GLY A 291 15.79 -17.50 -2.17
C GLY A 291 14.57 -17.59 -1.27
N SER A 292 14.08 -18.83 -1.14
CA SER A 292 12.99 -19.19 -0.23
C SER A 292 13.36 -19.10 1.25
N ASP A 293 14.66 -18.98 1.57
CA ASP A 293 15.18 -18.62 2.90
C ASP A 293 14.94 -17.15 3.29
N ARG A 294 14.21 -16.39 2.45
CA ARG A 294 13.80 -14.99 2.64
C ARG A 294 14.96 -14.00 2.62
N LYS A 295 16.09 -14.40 2.07
CA LYS A 295 17.31 -13.58 2.01
C LYS A 295 17.65 -13.25 0.57
N VAL A 296 18.36 -12.13 0.40
CA VAL A 296 19.14 -11.86 -0.81
C VAL A 296 20.60 -12.02 -0.45
N LYS A 297 21.36 -12.81 -1.18
CA LYS A 297 22.79 -13.01 -0.96
C LYS A 297 23.58 -12.44 -2.12
N LEU A 298 24.70 -11.81 -1.78
CA LEU A 298 25.61 -11.18 -2.72
C LEU A 298 26.89 -12.00 -2.81
N TRP A 299 27.37 -12.15 -4.03
CA TRP A 299 28.49 -13.01 -4.33
C TRP A 299 29.46 -12.33 -5.26
N ASP A 300 30.75 -12.40 -4.95
CA ASP A 300 31.81 -11.94 -5.82
C ASP A 300 32.30 -13.10 -6.69
N VAL A 301 32.32 -12.90 -8.01
CA VAL A 301 32.72 -13.92 -8.98
C VAL A 301 34.04 -13.53 -9.64
N GLY A 302 35.16 -13.91 -9.04
CA GLY A 302 36.50 -13.54 -9.49
C GLY A 302 36.97 -14.23 -10.79
N LYS A 303 38.19 -13.89 -11.25
CA LYS A 303 38.87 -14.65 -12.31
C LYS A 303 39.42 -15.95 -11.71
N GLY A 304 39.17 -17.09 -12.37
CA GLY A 304 39.72 -18.40 -11.97
C GLY A 304 38.80 -19.29 -11.13
N ASN A 305 37.48 -19.20 -11.34
CA ASN A 305 36.46 -20.00 -10.64
C ASN A 305 36.34 -19.75 -9.12
N SER A 306 36.90 -18.66 -8.59
CA SER A 306 36.70 -18.28 -7.19
C SER A 306 35.34 -17.61 -7.02
N PHE A 307 34.57 -18.08 -6.03
CA PHE A 307 33.24 -17.60 -5.71
C PHE A 307 33.16 -17.35 -4.21
N GLU A 308 32.96 -16.10 -3.80
CA GLU A 308 32.97 -15.71 -2.38
C GLU A 308 31.68 -15.00 -1.98
N SER A 309 31.20 -15.32 -0.77
CA SER A 309 30.05 -14.63 -0.19
C SER A 309 30.45 -13.23 0.25
N ARG A 310 29.87 -12.22 -0.39
CA ARG A 310 30.16 -10.81 -0.12
C ARG A 310 29.27 -10.24 0.98
N GLY A 311 28.04 -10.74 1.10
CA GLY A 311 27.11 -10.27 2.12
C GLY A 311 25.72 -10.87 1.98
N THR A 312 24.92 -10.74 3.05
CA THR A 312 23.52 -11.17 3.07
C THR A 312 22.64 -9.99 3.45
N LEU A 313 21.65 -9.72 2.60
CA LEU A 313 20.62 -8.72 2.81
C LEU A 313 19.39 -9.40 3.41
N VAL A 314 18.97 -8.88 4.56
CA VAL A 314 17.87 -9.41 5.37
C VAL A 314 16.73 -8.39 5.45
N GLY A 315 15.55 -8.85 5.87
CA GLY A 315 14.38 -8.00 6.11
C GLY A 315 13.13 -8.34 5.28
N SER A 316 13.22 -9.28 4.34
CA SER A 316 12.03 -9.86 3.70
C SER A 316 11.32 -10.83 4.65
N ASN A 317 9.99 -10.77 4.69
CA ASN A 317 9.19 -11.64 5.55
C ASN A 317 8.78 -12.95 4.85
N GLN A 318 8.98 -13.05 3.53
CA GLN A 318 8.78 -14.28 2.77
C GLN A 318 9.80 -14.42 1.62
N ALA A 319 9.74 -15.54 0.88
CA ALA A 319 10.61 -15.84 -0.25
C ALA A 319 10.77 -14.65 -1.21
N VAL A 320 12.01 -14.43 -1.66
CA VAL A 320 12.33 -13.38 -2.64
C VAL A 320 12.23 -13.99 -4.04
N ASN A 321 11.36 -13.46 -4.88
CA ASN A 321 11.01 -14.06 -6.18
C ASN A 321 11.67 -13.37 -7.38
N SER A 322 12.02 -12.10 -7.23
CA SER A 322 12.70 -11.35 -8.28
C SER A 322 13.67 -10.37 -7.67
N LEU A 323 14.72 -10.07 -8.43
CA LEU A 323 15.77 -9.13 -8.10
C LEU A 323 16.03 -8.25 -9.32
N ASP A 324 16.41 -7.01 -9.07
CA ASP A 324 17.00 -6.14 -10.07
C ASP A 324 18.02 -5.20 -9.45
N PHE A 325 19.06 -4.90 -10.21
CA PHE A 325 20.05 -3.88 -9.85
C PHE A 325 19.63 -2.55 -10.45
N ASP A 326 19.91 -1.46 -9.75
CA ASP A 326 19.85 -0.16 -10.39
C ASP A 326 20.98 -0.01 -11.43
N SER A 327 20.86 0.95 -12.34
CA SER A 327 21.85 1.17 -13.40
C SER A 327 23.23 1.56 -12.88
N THR A 328 23.33 2.07 -11.65
CA THR A 328 24.60 2.42 -11.01
C THR A 328 25.21 1.28 -10.20
N GLY A 329 24.49 0.16 -10.01
CA GLY A 329 24.95 -0.99 -9.24
C GLY A 329 25.15 -0.69 -7.75
N THR A 330 24.45 0.30 -7.19
CA THR A 330 24.55 0.70 -5.77
C THR A 330 23.38 0.18 -4.93
N LEU A 331 22.25 -0.09 -5.58
CA LEU A 331 21.01 -0.54 -4.98
C LEU A 331 20.51 -1.82 -5.64
N ILE A 332 19.85 -2.65 -4.84
CA ILE A 332 19.13 -3.83 -5.32
C ILE A 332 17.67 -3.70 -4.90
N LEU A 333 16.77 -3.79 -5.86
CA LEU A 333 15.35 -3.97 -5.65
C LEU A 333 15.06 -5.47 -5.62
N GLY A 334 14.31 -5.93 -4.62
CA GLY A 334 13.79 -7.29 -4.60
C GLY A 334 12.32 -7.31 -4.26
N THR A 335 11.60 -8.23 -4.90
CA THR A 335 10.18 -8.46 -4.66
C THR A 335 9.99 -9.77 -3.89
N SER A 336 9.07 -9.76 -2.93
CA SER A 336 8.82 -10.91 -2.04
C SER A 336 7.37 -11.36 -2.10
N ASN A 337 7.14 -12.63 -1.76
CA ASN A 337 5.82 -13.23 -1.57
C ASN A 337 5.04 -12.64 -0.38
N ASP A 338 5.62 -11.74 0.41
CA ASP A 338 4.94 -11.00 1.47
C ASP A 338 4.21 -9.75 0.95
N PHE A 339 4.06 -9.63 -0.37
CA PHE A 339 3.44 -8.50 -1.08
C PHE A 339 4.23 -7.19 -0.97
N ALA A 340 5.47 -7.21 -0.47
CA ALA A 340 6.32 -6.03 -0.41
C ALA A 340 7.53 -6.12 -1.34
N SER A 341 7.88 -4.97 -1.89
CA SER A 341 9.15 -4.74 -2.58
C SER A 341 10.08 -3.99 -1.64
N ARG A 342 11.36 -4.33 -1.68
CA ARG A 342 12.37 -3.79 -0.76
C ARG A 342 13.59 -3.38 -1.55
N VAL A 343 14.19 -2.27 -1.15
CA VAL A 343 15.42 -1.77 -1.74
C VAL A 343 16.52 -1.90 -0.69
N TRP A 344 17.61 -2.55 -1.06
CA TRP A 344 18.80 -2.61 -0.22
C TRP A 344 19.93 -1.85 -0.88
N SER A 345 20.82 -1.31 -0.06
CA SER A 345 22.09 -0.78 -0.54
C SER A 345 23.20 -1.81 -0.43
N ILE A 346 24.00 -1.88 -1.49
CA ILE A 346 25.06 -2.88 -1.63
C ILE A 346 26.26 -2.53 -0.76
N SER A 347 26.57 -1.23 -0.59
CA SER A 347 27.75 -0.78 0.13
C SER A 347 27.68 -1.00 1.63
N ASP A 348 26.49 -0.88 2.22
CA ASP A 348 26.26 -1.01 3.67
C ASP A 348 25.40 -2.23 4.05
N HIS A 349 24.92 -2.98 3.06
CA HIS A 349 24.03 -4.13 3.21
C HIS A 349 22.73 -3.83 3.99
N ARG A 350 22.27 -2.57 3.99
CA ARG A 350 21.07 -2.16 4.73
C ARG A 350 19.85 -2.04 3.84
N LEU A 351 18.71 -2.39 4.41
CA LEU A 351 17.39 -2.08 3.86
C LEU A 351 17.18 -0.57 3.90
N ARG A 352 16.78 0.01 2.77
CA ARG A 352 16.36 1.41 2.64
C ARG A 352 14.85 1.46 2.90
N SER A 353 14.43 2.31 3.84
CA SER A 353 13.04 2.50 4.26
C SER A 353 12.29 3.46 3.35
#